data_AF-A0A7C8HHT4-F1
#
_entry.id   AF-A0A7C8HHT4-F1
#
_cell.length_a   1.000
_cell.length_b   1.000
_cell.length_c   1.000
_cell.angle_alpha   90.00
_cell.angle_beta   90.00
_cell.angle_gamma   90.00
#
_symmetry.space_group_name_H-M   'P 1'
#
loop_
_entity.id
_entity.type
_entity.pdbx_description
1 polymer ?
#
loop_
_entity_poly.entity_id
_entity_poly.type
_entity_poly.pdbx_seq_one_letter_code
_entity_poly.pdbx_strand_id
1 'polypeptide(L)'
;MRIWFVDAFTDRVFTGNTAAVVPLTAWLSDEILQAIAAENRCSETAFFVPTGLKGNYQLRWFTPATEVPLCGHATLAAGGVLLTEIERDLEVVVFDTQAGPLVVRATPEGFTLDLPRRVRTPWTPPAELVTALGSVRVIDGFVGEYANVVLDSETAVRNLKPDLKAVERLVRGPRVGCLAVTAMADEGKPYDFVMRFFAPGVGIAEDPVTGSSFADLTPYWCDRLDRDSVTGFQASKRGGTVRGLQTLSSSRLLGKIAVYLRGELDPSIERLGGAPARVRPNAESFTPVQPVVPASRPAAPTTAEYEDQPQLFEPGAANDLGELKSAVGG
;
A
#
# COMPACT_ATOMS: atom_id res chain seq x y z
N MET A 1 -12.01 -6.72 -28.43
CA MET A 1 -12.00 -6.46 -26.97
C MET A 1 -11.86 -4.97 -26.67
N ARG A 2 -12.51 -4.43 -25.62
CA ARG A 2 -12.39 -3.01 -25.22
C ARG A 2 -11.16 -2.78 -24.32
N ILE A 3 -10.61 -1.57 -24.33
CA ILE A 3 -9.49 -1.16 -23.48
C ILE A 3 -9.66 0.28 -22.99
N TRP A 4 -9.25 0.53 -21.74
CA TRP A 4 -9.15 1.87 -21.15
C TRP A 4 -7.72 2.12 -20.69
N PHE A 5 -7.20 3.32 -20.90
CA PHE A 5 -6.02 3.81 -20.21
C PHE A 5 -6.47 4.77 -19.12
N VAL A 6 -6.10 4.46 -17.88
CA VAL A 6 -6.63 5.11 -16.70
C VAL A 6 -5.48 5.54 -15.82
N ASP A 7 -5.47 6.81 -15.45
CA ASP A 7 -4.58 7.37 -14.45
C ASP A 7 -5.23 7.21 -13.07
N ALA A 8 -4.66 6.36 -12.22
CA ALA A 8 -5.14 6.11 -10.86
C ALA A 8 -4.44 7.00 -9.83
N PHE A 9 -5.11 7.23 -8.70
CA PHE A 9 -4.71 8.15 -7.63
C PHE A 9 -4.56 9.60 -8.09
N THR A 10 -5.44 10.02 -9.00
CA THR A 10 -5.53 11.39 -9.50
C THR A 10 -6.93 11.75 -10.00
N ASP A 11 -7.22 13.05 -10.04
CA ASP A 11 -8.43 13.65 -10.61
C ASP A 11 -8.24 14.20 -12.03
N ARG A 12 -7.03 14.13 -12.59
CA ARG A 12 -6.73 14.64 -13.92
C ARG A 12 -5.74 13.75 -14.65
N VAL A 13 -5.89 13.69 -15.96
CA VAL A 13 -4.97 12.98 -16.84
C VAL A 13 -3.53 13.51 -16.73
N PHE A 14 -2.56 12.67 -17.10
CA PHE A 14 -1.11 12.94 -17.08
C PHE A 14 -0.46 13.02 -15.70
N THR A 15 -1.20 12.72 -14.64
CA THR A 15 -0.70 12.57 -13.26
C THR A 15 -1.11 11.21 -12.71
N GLY A 16 -0.77 10.87 -11.47
CA GLY A 16 -1.09 9.55 -10.93
C GLY A 16 -0.27 8.43 -11.57
N ASN A 17 -0.76 7.20 -11.47
CA ASN A 17 -0.15 6.00 -12.08
C ASN A 17 -1.04 5.41 -13.17
N THR A 18 -0.49 5.25 -14.37
CA THR A 18 -1.26 4.83 -15.54
C THR A 18 -1.35 3.31 -15.60
N ALA A 19 -2.57 2.78 -15.69
CA ALA A 19 -2.85 1.39 -15.98
C ALA A 19 -3.69 1.25 -17.25
N ALA A 20 -3.40 0.22 -18.03
CA ALA A 20 -4.34 -0.27 -19.04
C ALA A 20 -5.33 -1.23 -18.39
N VAL A 21 -6.61 -1.16 -18.76
CA VAL A 21 -7.68 -1.99 -18.21
C VAL A 21 -8.41 -2.67 -19.36
N VAL A 22 -8.40 -4.00 -19.37
CA VAL A 22 -8.94 -4.82 -20.46
C VAL A 22 -9.96 -5.83 -19.89
N PRO A 23 -11.27 -5.53 -19.96
CA PRO A 23 -12.30 -6.51 -19.68
C PRO A 23 -12.28 -7.62 -20.72
N LEU A 24 -12.38 -8.86 -20.24
CA LEU A 24 -12.45 -10.07 -21.04
C LEU A 24 -13.73 -10.84 -20.70
N THR A 25 -14.25 -11.62 -21.65
CA THR A 25 -15.36 -12.56 -21.43
C THR A 25 -14.87 -13.92 -20.93
N ALA A 26 -13.65 -14.31 -21.31
CA ALA A 26 -12.93 -15.48 -20.87
C ALA A 26 -11.42 -15.20 -20.91
N TRP A 27 -10.63 -15.97 -20.17
CA TRP A 27 -9.19 -15.79 -20.14
C TRP A 27 -8.55 -16.11 -21.49
N LEU A 28 -7.70 -15.20 -21.98
CA LEU A 28 -6.74 -15.46 -23.04
C LEU A 28 -5.54 -16.23 -22.48
N SER A 29 -4.72 -16.82 -23.35
CA SER A 29 -3.49 -17.48 -22.91
C SER A 29 -2.54 -16.50 -22.21
N ASP A 30 -1.71 -17.01 -21.30
CA ASP A 30 -0.76 -16.20 -20.54
C ASP A 30 0.20 -15.45 -21.48
N GLU A 31 0.59 -16.08 -22.61
CA GLU A 31 1.45 -15.47 -23.62
C GLU A 31 0.79 -14.23 -24.26
N ILE A 32 -0.51 -14.28 -24.52
CA ILE A 32 -1.24 -13.17 -25.13
C ILE A 32 -1.45 -12.05 -24.13
N LEU A 33 -1.82 -12.37 -22.88
CA LEU A 33 -1.95 -11.37 -21.81
C LEU A 33 -0.63 -10.62 -21.62
N GLN A 34 0.48 -11.35 -21.57
CA GLN A 34 1.82 -10.76 -21.45
C GLN A 34 2.20 -9.92 -22.68
N ALA A 35 1.88 -10.39 -23.89
CA ALA A 35 2.14 -9.65 -25.13
C ALA A 35 1.37 -8.33 -25.19
N ILE A 36 0.09 -8.32 -24.82
CA ILE A 36 -0.72 -7.09 -24.73
C ILE A 36 -0.10 -6.13 -23.70
N ALA A 37 0.29 -6.63 -22.53
CA ALA A 37 0.91 -5.79 -21.50
C ALA A 37 2.25 -5.19 -21.96
N ALA A 38 3.06 -5.96 -22.68
CA ALA A 38 4.31 -5.50 -23.27
C ALA A 38 4.09 -4.43 -24.36
N GLU A 39 3.05 -4.59 -25.18
CA GLU A 39 2.71 -3.64 -26.24
C GLU A 39 2.16 -2.32 -25.68
N ASN A 40 1.34 -2.38 -24.63
CA ASN A 40 0.74 -1.19 -24.00
C ASN A 40 1.76 -0.28 -23.28
N ARG A 41 2.85 -0.87 -22.74
CA ARG A 41 3.92 -0.15 -22.03
C ARG A 41 3.46 0.75 -20.87
N CYS A 42 2.34 0.40 -20.23
CA CYS A 42 1.95 0.96 -18.94
C CYS A 42 2.79 0.35 -17.80
N SER A 43 2.67 0.90 -16.58
CA SER A 43 3.20 0.25 -15.38
C SER A 43 2.63 -1.17 -15.27
N GLU A 44 1.30 -1.28 -15.38
CA GLU A 44 0.60 -2.55 -15.47
C GLU A 44 -0.58 -2.48 -16.44
N THR A 45 -0.90 -3.64 -17.02
CA THR A 45 -2.19 -3.92 -17.65
C THR A 45 -2.98 -4.86 -16.73
N ALA A 46 -4.18 -4.41 -16.35
CA ALA A 46 -5.17 -5.19 -15.61
C ALA A 46 -6.13 -5.88 -16.58
N PHE A 47 -6.26 -7.20 -16.42
CA PHE A 47 -7.23 -8.01 -17.15
C PHE A 47 -8.21 -8.62 -16.16
N PHE A 48 -9.50 -8.58 -16.47
CA PHE A 48 -10.51 -9.22 -15.62
C PHE A 48 -11.57 -9.97 -16.42
N VAL A 49 -12.12 -11.02 -15.82
CA VAL A 49 -13.22 -11.83 -16.36
C VAL A 49 -14.33 -11.96 -15.32
N PRO A 50 -15.60 -12.01 -15.72
CA PRO A 50 -16.70 -12.22 -14.79
C PRO A 50 -16.63 -13.64 -14.18
N THR A 51 -16.99 -13.75 -12.90
CA THR A 51 -17.13 -15.05 -12.21
C THR A 51 -18.47 -15.74 -12.49
N GLY A 52 -19.43 -15.01 -13.06
CA GLY A 52 -20.83 -15.41 -13.19
C GLY A 52 -21.74 -14.82 -12.10
N LEU A 53 -21.17 -14.34 -10.98
CA LEU A 53 -21.89 -13.57 -9.96
C LEU A 53 -21.73 -12.07 -10.22
N LYS A 54 -22.84 -11.32 -10.22
CA LYS A 54 -22.82 -9.87 -10.47
C LYS A 54 -21.88 -9.16 -9.50
N GLY A 55 -21.08 -8.22 -9.99
CA GLY A 55 -20.10 -7.48 -9.21
C GLY A 55 -18.87 -8.28 -8.75
N ASN A 56 -18.72 -9.54 -9.17
CA ASN A 56 -17.59 -10.39 -8.81
C ASN A 56 -16.79 -10.80 -10.05
N TYR A 57 -15.50 -10.54 -10.01
CA TYR A 57 -14.59 -10.69 -11.15
C TYR A 57 -13.31 -11.38 -10.71
N GLN A 58 -12.68 -12.17 -11.59
CA GLN A 58 -11.28 -12.53 -11.39
C GLN A 58 -10.40 -11.42 -11.98
N LEU A 59 -9.27 -11.12 -11.37
CA LEU A 59 -8.37 -10.05 -11.81
C LEU A 59 -6.91 -10.52 -11.82
N ARG A 60 -6.20 -10.17 -12.89
CA ARG A 60 -4.76 -10.43 -13.09
C ARG A 60 -4.07 -9.15 -13.56
N TRP A 61 -2.80 -9.00 -13.19
CA TRP A 61 -1.99 -7.83 -13.55
C TRP A 61 -0.68 -8.26 -14.17
N PHE A 62 -0.30 -7.56 -15.23
CA PHE A 62 0.93 -7.81 -15.96
C PHE A 62 1.68 -6.50 -16.14
N THR A 63 2.94 -6.47 -15.74
CA THR A 63 3.88 -5.47 -16.23
C THR A 63 4.26 -5.82 -17.67
N PRO A 64 5.02 -4.96 -18.39
CA PRO A 64 5.55 -5.32 -19.69
C PRO A 64 6.44 -6.57 -19.70
N ALA A 65 6.93 -7.02 -18.54
CA ALA A 65 7.88 -8.13 -18.44
C ALA A 65 7.32 -9.38 -17.74
N THR A 66 6.35 -9.25 -16.83
CA THR A 66 5.85 -10.39 -16.03
C THR A 66 4.46 -10.16 -15.44
N GLU A 67 3.75 -11.24 -15.13
CA GLU A 67 2.62 -11.23 -14.20
C GLU A 67 3.09 -10.86 -12.79
N VAL A 68 2.32 -10.03 -12.07
CA VAL A 68 2.58 -9.65 -10.67
C VAL A 68 1.44 -10.10 -9.75
N PRO A 69 1.72 -10.49 -8.50
CA PRO A 69 0.73 -11.10 -7.62
C PRO A 69 -0.28 -10.11 -7.03
N LEU A 70 0.04 -8.81 -7.04
CA LEU A 70 -0.80 -7.75 -6.48
C LEU A 70 -0.40 -6.40 -7.09
N CYS A 71 -1.37 -5.61 -7.56
CA CYS A 71 -1.14 -4.22 -7.97
C CYS A 71 -2.27 -3.30 -7.50
N GLY A 72 -1.96 -2.33 -6.64
CA GLY A 72 -2.96 -1.44 -6.05
C GLY A 72 -3.61 -0.50 -7.07
N HIS A 73 -2.81 0.27 -7.81
CA HIS A 73 -3.34 1.31 -8.70
C HIS A 73 -4.12 0.73 -9.88
N ALA A 74 -3.67 -0.39 -10.44
CA ALA A 74 -4.38 -1.08 -11.52
C ALA A 74 -5.67 -1.75 -11.04
N THR A 75 -5.73 -2.20 -9.77
CA THR A 75 -6.99 -2.65 -9.13
C THR A 75 -7.97 -1.49 -8.97
N LEU A 76 -7.50 -0.34 -8.47
CA LEU A 76 -8.34 0.86 -8.35
C LEU A 76 -8.87 1.32 -9.72
N ALA A 77 -8.01 1.30 -10.75
CA ALA A 77 -8.38 1.60 -12.13
C ALA A 77 -9.44 0.62 -12.67
N ALA A 78 -9.23 -0.68 -12.52
CA ALA A 78 -10.18 -1.70 -13.00
C ALA A 78 -11.54 -1.59 -12.30
N GLY A 79 -11.55 -1.44 -10.97
CA GLY A 79 -12.77 -1.26 -10.20
C GLY A 79 -13.49 0.05 -10.56
N GLY A 80 -12.74 1.15 -10.70
CA GLY A 80 -13.30 2.43 -11.13
C GLY A 80 -13.91 2.38 -12.53
N VAL A 81 -13.27 1.72 -13.50
CA VAL A 81 -13.83 1.49 -14.84
C VAL A 81 -15.10 0.65 -14.77
N LEU A 82 -15.11 -0.43 -13.99
CA LEU A 82 -16.32 -1.24 -13.79
C LEU A 82 -17.48 -0.38 -13.25
N LEU A 83 -17.24 0.37 -12.18
CA LEU A 83 -18.27 1.16 -11.49
C LEU A 83 -18.74 2.40 -12.28
N THR A 84 -17.96 2.91 -13.25
CA THR A 84 -18.29 4.16 -13.96
C THR A 84 -18.61 3.99 -15.45
N GLU A 85 -18.08 2.94 -16.09
CA GLU A 85 -18.15 2.77 -17.54
C GLU A 85 -18.86 1.46 -17.96
N ILE A 86 -18.93 0.44 -17.09
CA ILE A 86 -19.43 -0.90 -17.46
C ILE A 86 -20.69 -1.28 -16.68
N GLU A 87 -20.63 -1.34 -15.35
CA GLU A 87 -21.72 -1.70 -14.43
C GLU A 87 -22.03 -0.53 -13.49
N ARG A 88 -22.64 0.52 -14.05
CA ARG A 88 -22.85 1.82 -13.39
C ARG A 88 -23.88 1.80 -12.25
N ASP A 89 -24.60 0.70 -12.10
CA ASP A 89 -25.57 0.47 -11.03
C ASP A 89 -24.95 -0.24 -9.82
N LEU A 90 -23.67 -0.63 -9.92
CA LEU A 90 -22.91 -1.14 -8.78
C LEU A 90 -22.25 -0.01 -8.00
N GLU A 91 -22.16 -0.20 -6.68
CA GLU A 91 -21.37 0.65 -5.79
C GLU A 91 -20.07 -0.05 -5.35
N VAL A 92 -19.99 -1.37 -5.55
CA VAL A 92 -18.92 -2.23 -5.05
C VAL A 92 -18.58 -3.28 -6.09
N VAL A 93 -17.28 -3.52 -6.28
CA VAL A 93 -16.74 -4.65 -7.03
C VAL A 93 -15.81 -5.45 -6.13
N VAL A 94 -15.92 -6.77 -6.22
CA VAL A 94 -15.00 -7.71 -5.57
C VAL A 94 -14.18 -8.42 -6.65
N PHE A 95 -12.86 -8.43 -6.46
CA PHE A 95 -11.92 -9.11 -7.31
C PHE A 95 -11.35 -10.34 -6.60
N ASP A 96 -11.52 -11.51 -7.20
CA ASP A 96 -10.83 -12.74 -6.83
C ASP A 96 -9.44 -12.73 -7.46
N THR A 97 -8.41 -12.71 -6.61
CA THR A 97 -7.01 -12.55 -7.05
C THR A 97 -6.10 -13.57 -6.35
N GLN A 98 -4.87 -13.72 -6.84
CA GLN A 98 -3.88 -14.60 -6.18
C GLN A 98 -3.50 -14.12 -4.77
N ALA A 99 -3.65 -12.83 -4.49
CA ALA A 99 -3.40 -12.25 -3.17
C ALA A 99 -4.61 -12.37 -2.23
N GLY A 100 -5.69 -13.03 -2.66
CA GLY A 100 -6.99 -13.05 -2.00
C GLY A 100 -7.97 -12.01 -2.57
N PRO A 101 -9.15 -11.87 -1.95
CA PRO A 101 -10.17 -10.95 -2.44
C PRO A 101 -9.74 -9.49 -2.21
N LEU A 102 -9.91 -8.66 -3.25
CA LEU A 102 -9.71 -7.22 -3.19
C LEU A 102 -11.03 -6.52 -3.47
N VAL A 103 -11.35 -5.50 -2.70
CA VAL A 103 -12.64 -4.80 -2.80
C VAL A 103 -12.41 -3.36 -3.23
N VAL A 104 -13.10 -2.95 -4.30
CA VAL A 104 -13.17 -1.54 -4.72
C VAL A 104 -14.58 -1.03 -4.48
N ARG A 105 -14.71 0.12 -3.82
CA ARG A 105 -16.01 0.76 -3.54
C ARG A 105 -16.04 2.20 -4.02
N ALA A 106 -17.12 2.59 -4.67
CA ALA A 106 -17.39 3.99 -4.97
C ALA A 106 -17.72 4.77 -3.68
N THR A 107 -17.25 6.01 -3.59
CA THR A 107 -17.60 6.98 -2.56
C THR A 107 -17.84 8.35 -3.22
N PRO A 108 -18.45 9.32 -2.52
CA PRO A 108 -18.57 10.69 -3.05
C PRO A 108 -17.22 11.34 -3.40
N GLU A 109 -16.13 10.92 -2.75
CA GLU A 109 -14.78 11.48 -2.93
C GLU A 109 -13.93 10.74 -3.97
N GLY A 110 -14.34 9.55 -4.42
CA GLY A 110 -13.59 8.72 -5.36
C GLY A 110 -13.85 7.23 -5.16
N PHE A 111 -12.77 6.46 -5.07
CA PHE A 111 -12.81 5.01 -4.92
C PHE A 111 -11.93 4.57 -3.75
N THR A 112 -12.43 3.64 -2.95
CA THR A 112 -11.64 2.98 -1.90
C THR A 112 -11.16 1.62 -2.37
N LEU A 113 -9.96 1.25 -1.96
CA LEU A 113 -9.34 -0.06 -2.14
C LEU A 113 -8.77 -0.53 -0.81
N ASP A 114 -9.23 -1.68 -0.35
CA ASP A 114 -8.65 -2.32 0.84
C ASP A 114 -7.45 -3.19 0.43
N LEU A 115 -6.26 -2.86 0.94
CA LEU A 115 -5.06 -3.67 0.77
C LEU A 115 -4.64 -4.34 2.10
N PRO A 116 -4.09 -5.57 2.06
CA PRO A 116 -3.64 -6.25 3.27
C PRO A 116 -2.62 -5.43 4.05
N ARG A 117 -2.80 -5.32 5.37
CA ARG A 117 -1.80 -4.70 6.25
C ARG A 117 -0.71 -5.71 6.56
N ARG A 118 0.55 -5.35 6.33
CA ARG A 118 1.71 -6.13 6.79
C ARG A 118 2.15 -5.69 8.18
N VAL A 119 2.64 -6.65 8.96
CA VAL A 119 3.31 -6.35 10.23
C VAL A 119 4.63 -5.65 9.89
N ARG A 120 4.83 -4.47 10.47
CA ARG A 120 6.08 -3.72 10.30
C ARG A 120 7.12 -4.25 11.28
N THR A 121 8.32 -4.49 10.79
CA THR A 121 9.48 -4.90 11.59
C THR A 121 10.54 -3.81 11.55
N PRO A 122 11.07 -3.35 12.70
CA PRO A 122 12.15 -2.37 12.71
C PRO A 122 13.35 -2.84 11.88
N TRP A 123 13.94 -1.93 11.11
CA TRP A 123 15.07 -2.24 10.26
C TRP A 123 16.01 -1.04 10.11
N THR A 124 17.30 -1.27 10.35
CA THR A 124 18.31 -0.24 10.10
C THR A 124 18.88 -0.42 8.69
N PRO A 125 18.74 0.56 7.79
CA PRO A 125 19.33 0.46 6.45
C PRO A 125 20.87 0.36 6.55
N PRO A 126 21.50 -0.56 5.80
CA PRO A 126 22.96 -0.67 5.76
C PRO A 126 23.60 0.65 5.33
N ALA A 127 24.80 0.95 5.85
CA ALA A 127 25.52 2.18 5.52
C ALA A 127 25.72 2.36 4.01
N GLU A 128 26.01 1.28 3.28
CA GLU A 128 26.14 1.28 1.82
C GLU A 128 24.85 1.73 1.12
N LEU A 129 23.68 1.36 1.65
CA LEU A 129 22.40 1.79 1.10
C LEU A 129 22.18 3.28 1.38
N VAL A 130 22.53 3.76 2.58
CA VAL A 130 22.46 5.19 2.90
C VAL A 130 23.38 6.01 1.97
N THR A 131 24.59 5.52 1.69
CA THR A 131 25.48 6.11 0.69
C THR A 131 24.86 6.09 -0.71
N ALA A 132 24.23 4.98 -1.11
CA ALA A 132 23.54 4.88 -2.40
C ALA A 132 22.34 5.84 -2.54
N LEU A 133 21.74 6.25 -1.42
CA LEU A 133 20.71 7.29 -1.35
C LEU A 133 21.29 8.72 -1.31
N GLY A 134 22.62 8.88 -1.40
CA GLY A 134 23.28 10.19 -1.38
C GLY A 134 23.64 10.69 0.02
N SER A 135 23.87 9.77 0.98
CA SER A 135 24.25 10.08 2.36
C SER A 135 23.23 10.97 3.09
N VAL A 136 21.95 10.75 2.80
CA VAL A 136 20.83 11.43 3.45
C VAL A 136 20.73 11.09 4.94
N ARG A 137 20.17 12.01 5.73
CA ARG A 137 19.89 11.77 7.15
C ARG A 137 18.66 10.89 7.31
N VAL A 138 18.90 9.61 7.59
CA VAL A 138 17.85 8.64 7.94
C VAL A 138 17.48 8.81 9.42
N ILE A 139 16.18 8.91 9.71
CA ILE A 139 15.66 9.03 11.08
C ILE A 139 14.95 7.76 11.56
N ASP A 140 14.52 6.90 10.64
CA ASP A 140 13.90 5.62 10.95
C ASP A 140 13.95 4.68 9.74
N GLY A 141 13.69 3.39 9.97
CA GLY A 141 13.60 2.39 8.93
C GLY A 141 12.82 1.16 9.39
N PHE A 142 12.05 0.58 8.48
CA PHE A 142 11.27 -0.62 8.77
C PHE A 142 11.02 -1.45 7.51
N VAL A 143 10.68 -2.72 7.70
CA VAL A 143 10.25 -3.63 6.64
C VAL A 143 8.78 -4.01 6.87
N GLY A 144 7.95 -3.76 5.86
CA GLY A 144 6.58 -4.24 5.72
C GLY A 144 6.49 -5.22 4.56
N GLU A 145 5.65 -4.92 3.55
CA GLU A 145 5.76 -5.54 2.23
C GLU A 145 7.06 -5.11 1.54
N TYR A 146 7.49 -3.86 1.75
CA TYR A 146 8.72 -3.28 1.21
C TYR A 146 9.71 -2.87 2.29
N ALA A 147 10.95 -2.64 1.90
CA ALA A 147 11.87 -1.84 2.72
C ALA A 147 11.42 -0.38 2.68
N ASN A 148 11.35 0.26 3.84
CA ASN A 148 10.92 1.64 4.00
C ASN A 148 12.02 2.43 4.75
N VAL A 149 12.48 3.53 4.17
CA VAL A 149 13.44 4.46 4.79
C VAL A 149 12.74 5.78 5.07
N VAL A 150 12.89 6.28 6.29
CA VAL A 150 12.29 7.55 6.71
C VAL A 150 13.40 8.58 6.85
N LEU A 151 13.27 9.69 6.11
CA LEU A 151 14.19 10.81 6.12
C LEU A 151 13.65 11.94 7.00
N ASP A 152 14.52 12.89 7.32
CA ASP A 152 14.19 14.00 8.21
C ASP A 152 13.40 15.14 7.56
N SER A 153 13.30 15.19 6.24
CA SER A 153 12.63 16.30 5.54
C SER A 153 12.05 15.90 4.19
N GLU A 154 10.97 16.57 3.81
CA GLU A 154 10.37 16.47 2.48
C GLU A 154 11.37 16.85 1.37
N THR A 155 12.17 17.88 1.62
CA THR A 155 13.23 18.32 0.69
C THR A 155 14.24 17.21 0.41
N ALA A 156 14.64 16.44 1.42
CA ALA A 156 15.55 15.31 1.22
C ALA A 156 14.93 14.25 0.29
N VAL A 157 13.66 13.86 0.52
CA VAL A 157 12.95 12.88 -0.32
C VAL A 157 12.87 13.36 -1.77
N ARG A 158 12.46 14.61 -2.00
CA ARG A 158 12.29 15.18 -3.34
C ARG A 158 13.59 15.23 -4.13
N ASN A 159 14.70 15.54 -3.47
CA ASN A 159 16.00 15.72 -4.11
C ASN A 159 16.79 14.42 -4.31
N LEU A 160 16.27 13.27 -3.85
CA LEU A 160 16.95 11.98 -4.00
C LEU A 160 17.31 11.69 -5.46
N LYS A 161 18.55 11.24 -5.66
CA LYS A 161 19.07 10.68 -6.91
C LYS A 161 19.75 9.36 -6.57
N PRO A 162 18.98 8.29 -6.29
CA PRO A 162 19.55 7.05 -5.80
C PRO A 162 20.37 6.34 -6.88
N ASP A 163 21.45 5.67 -6.48
CA ASP A 163 22.07 4.64 -7.31
C ASP A 163 21.13 3.42 -7.39
N LEU A 164 20.36 3.33 -8.47
CA LEU A 164 19.36 2.29 -8.65
C LEU A 164 19.97 0.88 -8.72
N LYS A 165 21.21 0.73 -9.23
CA LYS A 165 21.89 -0.57 -9.24
C LYS A 165 22.26 -0.99 -7.82
N ALA A 166 22.69 -0.02 -7.01
CA ALA A 166 22.94 -0.27 -5.59
C ALA A 166 21.63 -0.58 -4.84
N VAL A 167 20.52 0.12 -5.12
CA VAL A 167 19.20 -0.20 -4.55
C VAL A 167 18.80 -1.64 -4.87
N GLU A 168 18.88 -2.05 -6.15
CA GLU A 168 18.62 -3.42 -6.60
C GLU A 168 19.49 -4.45 -5.85
N ARG A 169 20.78 -4.16 -5.72
CA ARG A 169 21.76 -5.05 -5.08
C ARG A 169 21.72 -5.03 -3.55
N LEU A 170 21.27 -3.97 -2.89
CA LEU A 170 21.37 -3.84 -1.43
C LEU A 170 20.03 -4.00 -0.71
N VAL A 171 18.91 -3.68 -1.37
CA VAL A 171 17.59 -3.82 -0.75
C VAL A 171 17.17 -5.28 -0.78
N ARG A 172 16.96 -5.83 0.42
CA ARG A 172 16.57 -7.22 0.68
C ARG A 172 15.32 -7.23 1.56
N GLY A 173 14.64 -8.37 1.57
CA GLY A 173 13.35 -8.53 2.24
C GLY A 173 12.33 -9.20 1.33
N PRO A 174 11.02 -9.06 1.60
CA PRO A 174 9.97 -9.72 0.83
C PRO A 174 9.95 -9.31 -0.66
N ARG A 175 10.41 -8.08 -0.97
CA ARG A 175 10.47 -7.52 -2.31
C ARG A 175 11.86 -6.99 -2.60
N VAL A 176 12.69 -7.84 -3.20
CA VAL A 176 14.09 -7.52 -3.54
C VAL A 176 14.16 -6.32 -4.47
N GLY A 177 15.04 -5.37 -4.18
CA GLY A 177 15.24 -4.18 -5.01
C GLY A 177 14.06 -3.21 -5.06
N CYS A 178 13.13 -3.27 -4.10
CA CYS A 178 11.99 -2.34 -3.98
C CYS A 178 12.06 -1.54 -2.66
N LEU A 179 12.11 -0.21 -2.77
CA LEU A 179 12.36 0.71 -1.66
C LEU A 179 11.40 1.90 -1.69
N ALA A 180 10.67 2.08 -0.59
CA ALA A 180 9.98 3.32 -0.30
C ALA A 180 10.89 4.25 0.50
N VAL A 181 10.93 5.53 0.12
CA VAL A 181 11.59 6.57 0.91
C VAL A 181 10.58 7.66 1.22
N THR A 182 10.44 8.03 2.49
CA THR A 182 9.35 8.90 2.97
C THR A 182 9.85 9.91 4.00
N ALA A 183 9.13 11.01 4.18
CA ALA A 183 9.37 11.99 5.22
C ALA A 183 8.06 12.71 5.56
N MET A 184 8.04 13.39 6.72
CA MET A 184 6.96 14.30 7.07
C MET A 184 6.87 15.39 6.00
N ALA A 185 5.65 15.80 5.66
CA ALA A 185 5.47 16.94 4.78
C ALA A 185 5.92 18.23 5.46
N ASP A 186 6.37 19.19 4.66
CA ASP A 186 6.62 20.54 5.17
C ASP A 186 5.29 21.18 5.66
N GLU A 187 5.38 22.21 6.50
CA GLU A 187 4.20 22.88 7.03
C GLU A 187 3.34 23.51 5.90
N GLY A 188 2.01 23.45 6.06
CA GLY A 188 1.06 24.06 5.13
C GLY A 188 0.80 23.28 3.83
N LYS A 189 1.35 22.06 3.69
CA LYS A 189 1.02 21.18 2.55
C LYS A 189 -0.38 20.57 2.69
N PRO A 190 -1.05 20.23 1.57
CA PRO A 190 -2.35 19.55 1.58
C PRO A 190 -2.25 18.03 1.82
N TYR A 191 -1.10 17.56 2.31
CA TYR A 191 -0.81 16.16 2.64
C TYR A 191 0.09 16.13 3.88
N ASP A 192 0.01 15.06 4.64
CA ASP A 192 0.71 14.87 5.91
C ASP A 192 2.14 14.33 5.72
N PHE A 193 2.39 13.55 4.67
CA PHE A 193 3.71 13.00 4.36
C PHE A 193 3.99 12.96 2.86
N VAL A 194 5.28 12.93 2.52
CA VAL A 194 5.75 12.73 1.15
C VAL A 194 6.44 11.38 1.02
N MET A 195 6.41 10.79 -0.17
CA MET A 195 7.18 9.59 -0.45
C MET A 195 7.67 9.50 -1.90
N ARG A 196 8.64 8.63 -2.17
CA ARG A 196 9.05 8.16 -3.51
C ARG A 196 9.33 6.66 -3.47
N PHE A 197 9.07 5.97 -4.57
CA PHE A 197 9.18 4.51 -4.65
C PHE A 197 10.10 4.08 -5.79
N PHE A 198 11.18 3.40 -5.44
CA PHE A 198 12.17 2.89 -6.39
C PHE A 198 12.07 1.37 -6.46
N ALA A 199 11.93 0.82 -7.66
CA ALA A 199 11.68 -0.62 -7.84
C ALA A 199 12.56 -1.29 -8.91
N PRO A 200 13.88 -1.02 -8.96
CA PRO A 200 14.75 -1.59 -9.99
C PRO A 200 14.75 -3.13 -9.99
N GLY A 201 14.49 -3.78 -8.85
CA GLY A 201 14.39 -5.24 -8.76
C GLY A 201 13.24 -5.86 -9.58
N VAL A 202 12.30 -5.06 -10.08
CA VAL A 202 11.24 -5.48 -11.01
C VAL A 202 11.30 -4.71 -12.33
N GLY A 203 12.44 -4.09 -12.65
CA GLY A 203 12.66 -3.39 -13.91
C GLY A 203 12.06 -1.98 -13.98
N ILE A 204 11.57 -1.43 -12.86
CA ILE A 204 10.98 -0.09 -12.80
C ILE A 204 11.91 0.85 -12.03
N ALA A 205 12.48 1.85 -12.70
CA ALA A 205 13.40 2.79 -12.07
C ALA A 205 12.74 3.54 -10.89
N GLU A 206 11.57 4.13 -11.13
CA GLU A 206 10.74 4.80 -10.14
C GLU A 206 9.26 4.63 -10.52
N ASP A 207 8.44 4.15 -9.60
CA ASP A 207 7.01 3.96 -9.83
C ASP A 207 6.26 5.29 -9.58
N PRO A 208 5.30 5.70 -10.44
CA PRO A 208 4.63 6.99 -10.27
C PRO A 208 3.80 7.15 -8.99
N VAL A 209 2.92 6.18 -8.70
CA VAL A 209 2.11 6.11 -7.47
C VAL A 209 1.87 4.65 -7.06
N THR A 210 2.34 4.28 -5.88
CA THR A 210 2.47 2.88 -5.47
C THR A 210 1.50 2.55 -4.34
N GLY A 211 0.26 2.17 -4.68
CA GLY A 211 -0.78 1.88 -3.68
C GLY A 211 -0.33 0.86 -2.61
N SER A 212 0.36 -0.22 -2.99
CA SER A 212 0.86 -1.19 -2.02
C SER A 212 1.91 -0.60 -1.06
N SER A 213 2.73 0.37 -1.50
CA SER A 213 3.63 1.11 -0.59
C SER A 213 2.85 2.01 0.36
N PHE A 214 1.76 2.64 -0.09
CA PHE A 214 0.87 3.39 0.80
C PHE A 214 0.22 2.48 1.85
N ALA A 215 -0.02 1.19 1.56
CA ALA A 215 -0.54 0.26 2.56
C ALA A 215 0.46 -0.04 3.70
N ASP A 216 1.78 0.05 3.44
CA ASP A 216 2.83 -0.01 4.46
C ASP A 216 2.96 1.33 5.22
N LEU A 217 2.96 2.43 4.49
CA LEU A 217 3.21 3.78 5.01
C LEU A 217 2.03 4.37 5.79
N THR A 218 0.79 4.09 5.38
CA THR A 218 -0.43 4.59 6.05
C THR A 218 -0.38 4.32 7.54
N PRO A 219 -0.25 3.06 8.00
CA PRO A 219 -0.30 2.81 9.42
C PRO A 219 0.94 3.34 10.16
N TYR A 220 2.10 3.43 9.49
CA TYR A 220 3.30 4.03 10.10
C TYR A 220 3.07 5.52 10.42
N TRP A 221 2.53 6.28 9.46
CA TRP A 221 2.27 7.71 9.64
C TRP A 221 1.06 7.98 10.54
N CYS A 222 0.02 7.14 10.49
CA CYS A 222 -1.09 7.15 11.45
C CYS A 222 -0.58 7.04 12.89
N ASP A 223 0.23 6.02 13.19
CA ASP A 223 0.79 5.80 14.54
C ASP A 223 1.71 6.97 14.95
N ARG A 224 2.51 7.53 14.02
CA ARG A 224 3.44 8.64 14.31
C ARG A 224 2.75 9.99 14.53
N LEU A 225 1.57 10.18 13.92
CA LEU A 225 0.78 11.41 14.03
C LEU A 225 -0.37 11.31 15.03
N ASP A 226 -0.59 10.14 15.62
CA ASP A 226 -1.73 9.81 16.49
C ASP A 226 -3.08 10.09 15.80
N ARG A 227 -3.28 9.47 14.63
CA ARG A 227 -4.48 9.67 13.77
C ARG A 227 -4.94 8.38 13.11
N ASP A 228 -6.25 8.26 12.86
CA ASP A 228 -6.83 7.11 12.13
C ASP A 228 -6.63 7.17 10.60
N SER A 229 -6.33 8.36 10.07
CA SER A 229 -6.11 8.55 8.65
C SER A 229 -5.04 9.60 8.37
N VAL A 230 -4.34 9.40 7.26
CA VAL A 230 -3.29 10.30 6.75
C VAL A 230 -3.44 10.45 5.24
N THR A 231 -3.01 11.59 4.72
CA THR A 231 -2.89 11.82 3.28
C THR A 231 -1.43 11.89 2.94
N GLY A 232 -0.96 11.09 1.99
CA GLY A 232 0.40 11.18 1.50
C GLY A 232 0.47 11.53 0.03
N PHE A 233 1.57 12.17 -0.35
CA PHE A 233 1.87 12.54 -1.73
C PHE A 233 3.10 11.79 -2.22
N GLN A 234 2.96 11.03 -3.32
CA GLN A 234 4.10 10.41 -3.97
C GLN A 234 4.74 11.41 -4.93
N ALA A 235 5.90 11.93 -4.56
CA ALA A 235 6.64 12.96 -5.29
C ALA A 235 7.49 12.40 -6.44
N SER A 236 6.88 11.53 -7.25
CA SER A 236 7.45 11.11 -8.53
C SER A 236 7.31 12.24 -9.57
N LYS A 237 7.84 12.03 -10.79
CA LYS A 237 7.68 12.97 -11.90
C LYS A 237 6.20 13.27 -12.24
N ARG A 238 5.30 12.28 -12.06
CA ARG A 238 3.87 12.45 -12.34
C ARG A 238 3.10 13.00 -11.15
N GLY A 239 3.50 12.63 -9.93
CA GLY A 239 2.82 13.01 -8.70
C GLY A 239 1.49 12.29 -8.50
N GLY A 240 1.13 12.02 -7.25
CA GLY A 240 -0.22 11.55 -6.92
C GLY A 240 -0.48 11.54 -5.43
N THR A 241 -1.76 11.68 -5.07
CA THR A 241 -2.20 11.80 -3.68
C THR A 241 -3.04 10.58 -3.32
N VAL A 242 -2.73 9.97 -2.18
CA VAL A 242 -3.48 8.84 -1.64
C VAL A 242 -3.84 9.16 -0.19
N ARG A 243 -5.13 9.05 0.13
CA ARG A 243 -5.56 9.10 1.53
C ARG A 243 -5.64 7.67 2.07
N GLY A 244 -4.85 7.38 3.08
CA GLY A 244 -4.84 6.10 3.77
C GLY A 244 -5.64 6.17 5.06
N LEU A 245 -6.45 5.15 5.32
CA LEU A 245 -7.10 4.91 6.60
C LEU A 245 -6.56 3.60 7.17
N GLN A 246 -6.09 3.64 8.41
CA GLN A 246 -5.70 2.43 9.13
C GLN A 246 -6.95 1.72 9.63
N THR A 247 -7.12 0.46 9.26
CA THR A 247 -8.14 -0.41 9.85
C THR A 247 -7.49 -1.47 10.73
N LEU A 248 -8.30 -2.33 11.36
CA LEU A 248 -7.79 -3.41 12.22
C LEU A 248 -6.92 -4.41 11.43
N SER A 249 -7.25 -4.71 10.17
CA SER A 249 -6.62 -5.78 9.38
C SER A 249 -6.14 -5.36 7.99
N SER A 250 -6.48 -4.15 7.54
CA SER A 250 -6.12 -3.61 6.22
C SER A 250 -5.64 -2.16 6.31
N SER A 251 -5.06 -1.69 5.23
CA SER A 251 -4.96 -0.27 4.95
C SER A 251 -5.94 0.05 3.83
N ARG A 252 -6.93 0.89 4.12
CA ARG A 252 -7.89 1.36 3.12
C ARG A 252 -7.33 2.59 2.43
N LEU A 253 -7.18 2.51 1.12
CA LEU A 253 -6.67 3.58 0.30
C LEU A 253 -7.83 4.23 -0.45
N LEU A 254 -7.96 5.54 -0.32
CA LEU A 254 -8.89 6.34 -1.09
C LEU A 254 -8.10 7.08 -2.18
N GLY A 255 -8.58 6.94 -3.41
CA GLY A 255 -8.02 7.59 -4.59
C GLY A 255 -9.08 7.87 -5.64
N LYS A 256 -8.80 8.82 -6.53
CA LYS A 256 -9.60 9.07 -7.73
C LYS A 256 -8.98 8.37 -8.93
N ILE A 257 -9.74 8.26 -10.00
CA ILE A 257 -9.25 7.84 -11.31
C ILE A 257 -9.60 8.89 -12.37
N ALA A 258 -8.75 9.02 -13.38
CA ALA A 258 -9.00 9.80 -14.58
C ALA A 258 -8.82 8.93 -15.82
N VAL A 259 -9.87 8.77 -16.63
CA VAL A 259 -9.78 8.02 -17.89
C VAL A 259 -9.11 8.87 -18.95
N TYR A 260 -7.93 8.47 -19.41
CA TYR A 260 -7.17 9.14 -20.46
C TYR A 260 -7.62 8.74 -21.86
N LEU A 261 -7.79 7.43 -22.10
CA LEU A 261 -8.15 6.89 -23.41
C LEU A 261 -9.17 5.76 -23.28
N ARG A 262 -10.10 5.70 -24.22
CA ARG A 262 -11.03 4.58 -24.45
C ARG A 262 -10.78 4.06 -25.87
N GLY A 263 -10.70 2.75 -26.03
CA GLY A 263 -10.42 2.16 -27.34
C GLY A 263 -10.79 0.69 -27.44
N GLU A 264 -10.37 0.09 -28.54
CA GLU A 264 -10.58 -1.32 -28.84
C GLU A 264 -9.26 -1.94 -29.30
N LEU A 265 -8.98 -3.13 -28.79
CA LEU A 265 -7.90 -3.99 -29.27
C LEU A 265 -8.35 -4.66 -30.57
N ASP A 266 -7.40 -4.85 -31.49
CA ASP A 266 -7.68 -5.44 -32.80
C ASP A 266 -8.34 -6.83 -32.68
N PRO A 267 -9.44 -7.11 -33.41
CA PRO A 267 -10.14 -8.39 -33.33
C PRO A 267 -9.31 -9.62 -33.71
N SER A 268 -8.17 -9.44 -34.38
CA SER A 268 -7.25 -10.55 -34.68
C SER A 268 -6.59 -11.16 -33.45
N ILE A 269 -6.47 -10.41 -32.35
CA ILE A 269 -5.86 -10.90 -31.11
C ILE A 269 -6.64 -12.09 -30.54
N GLU A 270 -7.97 -12.08 -30.65
CA GLU A 270 -8.83 -13.20 -30.20
C GLU A 270 -8.61 -14.48 -31.01
N ARG A 271 -8.05 -14.38 -32.22
CA ARG A 271 -7.71 -15.53 -33.08
C ARG A 271 -6.30 -16.04 -32.87
N LEU A 272 -5.46 -15.32 -32.14
CA LEU A 272 -4.17 -15.82 -31.71
C LEU A 272 -4.47 -16.95 -30.73
N GLY A 273 -4.39 -18.19 -31.21
CA GLY A 273 -4.50 -19.36 -30.35
C GLY A 273 -3.35 -19.40 -29.34
N GLY A 274 -3.50 -20.23 -28.32
CA GLY A 274 -2.47 -20.44 -27.32
C GLY A 274 -2.84 -21.61 -26.43
N ALA A 275 -1.91 -22.05 -25.58
CA ALA A 275 -2.28 -22.95 -24.50
C ALA A 275 -3.38 -22.27 -23.66
N PRO A 276 -4.38 -23.01 -23.16
CA PRO A 276 -5.37 -22.42 -22.27
C PRO A 276 -4.67 -21.71 -21.11
N ALA A 277 -5.21 -20.55 -20.72
CA ALA A 277 -4.72 -19.82 -19.56
C ALA A 277 -4.56 -20.79 -18.38
N ARG A 278 -3.47 -20.65 -17.62
CA ARG A 278 -3.24 -21.55 -16.49
C ARG A 278 -4.42 -21.45 -15.54
N VAL A 279 -5.11 -22.58 -15.31
CA VAL A 279 -6.12 -22.69 -14.25
C VAL A 279 -5.37 -22.53 -12.94
N ARG A 280 -5.55 -21.38 -12.30
CA ARG A 280 -4.98 -21.14 -10.97
C ARG A 280 -5.95 -21.75 -9.96
N PRO A 281 -5.48 -22.53 -8.97
CA PRO A 281 -6.32 -22.83 -7.83
C PRO A 281 -6.77 -21.49 -7.22
N ASN A 282 -8.05 -21.39 -6.86
CA ASN A 282 -8.51 -20.33 -5.97
C ASN A 282 -7.63 -20.34 -4.72
N ALA A 283 -7.54 -19.22 -4.00
CA ALA A 283 -6.94 -19.18 -2.67
C ALA A 283 -7.78 -20.00 -1.66
N GLU A 284 -7.96 -21.31 -1.90
CA GLU A 284 -8.59 -22.25 -0.98
C GLU A 284 -7.57 -22.64 0.08
N SER A 285 -7.53 -21.84 1.14
CA SER A 285 -7.38 -22.27 2.54
C SER A 285 -7.21 -21.06 3.46
N PHE A 286 -8.02 -20.01 3.28
CA PHE A 286 -8.35 -19.19 4.46
C PHE A 286 -9.33 -19.99 5.30
N THR A 287 -8.79 -20.76 6.24
CA THR A 287 -9.56 -21.13 7.43
C THR A 287 -10.03 -19.80 8.02
N PRO A 288 -11.35 -19.56 8.20
CA PRO A 288 -11.79 -18.36 8.88
C PRO A 288 -11.07 -18.33 10.23
N VAL A 289 -10.30 -17.26 10.48
CA VAL A 289 -9.81 -16.98 11.82
C VAL A 289 -11.06 -16.92 12.67
N GLN A 290 -11.23 -17.93 13.54
CA GLN A 290 -12.35 -17.91 14.46
C GLN A 290 -12.30 -16.57 15.19
N PRO A 291 -13.46 -15.90 15.38
CA PRO A 291 -13.48 -14.69 16.17
C PRO A 291 -12.81 -15.03 17.50
N VAL A 292 -11.70 -14.36 17.80
CA VAL A 292 -11.13 -14.37 19.13
C VAL A 292 -12.18 -13.66 19.98
N VAL A 293 -13.08 -14.45 20.57
CA VAL A 293 -13.92 -13.99 21.66
C VAL A 293 -12.92 -13.49 22.70
N PRO A 294 -12.94 -12.20 23.08
CA PRO A 294 -12.07 -11.73 24.14
C PRO A 294 -12.35 -12.62 25.35
N ALA A 295 -11.32 -13.30 25.84
CA ALA A 295 -11.41 -14.05 27.08
C ALA A 295 -12.04 -13.11 28.11
N SER A 296 -13.12 -13.58 28.72
CA SER A 296 -13.81 -12.88 29.80
C SER A 296 -12.78 -12.34 30.77
N ARG A 297 -12.83 -11.02 30.98
CA ARG A 297 -12.01 -10.26 31.94
C ARG A 297 -11.92 -11.07 33.24
N PRO A 298 -10.71 -11.41 33.75
CA PRO A 298 -10.62 -12.08 35.04
C PRO A 298 -11.31 -11.21 36.09
N ALA A 299 -12.14 -11.85 36.91
CA ALA A 299 -12.80 -11.20 38.04
C ALA A 299 -11.74 -10.53 38.92
N ALA A 300 -12.09 -9.36 39.46
CA ALA A 300 -11.25 -8.67 40.43
C ALA A 300 -10.90 -9.62 41.58
N PRO A 301 -9.63 -9.67 42.04
CA PRO A 301 -9.25 -10.52 43.14
C PRO A 301 -10.03 -10.10 44.40
N THR A 302 -10.74 -11.06 44.98
CA THR A 302 -11.35 -10.93 46.30
C THR A 302 -10.27 -10.78 47.35
N THR A 303 -10.47 -9.86 48.28
CA THR A 303 -9.62 -9.62 49.46
C THR A 303 -9.64 -10.83 50.39
N ALA A 304 -8.79 -11.82 50.13
CA ALA A 304 -8.35 -12.83 51.09
C ALA A 304 -7.29 -13.69 50.40
N GLU A 305 -6.01 -13.31 50.55
CA GLU A 305 -4.83 -14.19 50.46
C GLU A 305 -3.58 -13.29 50.40
N TYR A 306 -3.16 -12.78 51.55
CA TYR A 306 -1.79 -12.31 51.81
C TYR A 306 -1.50 -12.52 53.30
N GLU A 307 -1.41 -13.78 53.69
CA GLU A 307 -0.71 -14.20 54.92
C GLU A 307 0.28 -15.28 54.51
N ASP A 308 1.52 -14.86 54.28
CA ASP A 308 2.78 -15.52 54.66
C ASP A 308 3.89 -15.10 53.69
N GLN A 309 4.74 -14.16 54.12
CA GLN A 309 6.18 -14.42 54.25
C GLN A 309 6.92 -13.19 54.85
N PRO A 310 8.06 -13.43 55.54
CA PRO A 310 8.53 -12.58 56.62
C PRO A 310 9.35 -11.35 56.19
N GLN A 311 9.20 -10.31 57.01
CA GLN A 311 9.90 -9.04 56.98
C GLN A 311 11.40 -9.21 57.27
N LEU A 312 12.25 -8.60 56.43
CA LEU A 312 13.59 -8.18 56.80
C LEU A 312 13.59 -6.65 56.84
N PHE A 313 13.45 -6.11 58.04
CA PHE A 313 13.82 -4.73 58.38
C PHE A 313 15.25 -4.73 58.93
N GLU A 314 16.01 -3.67 58.64
CA GLU A 314 16.64 -2.83 59.67
C GLU A 314 17.04 -1.46 59.07
N PRO A 315 17.15 -0.40 59.89
CA PRO A 315 16.69 0.94 59.51
C PRO A 315 17.77 2.04 59.59
N GLY A 316 17.44 3.23 59.09
CA GLY A 316 17.93 4.48 59.68
C GLY A 316 18.35 5.57 58.69
N ALA A 317 17.49 6.58 58.51
CA ALA A 317 17.76 7.96 58.93
C ALA A 317 16.72 8.90 58.28
N ALA A 318 16.06 9.67 59.15
CA ALA A 318 14.96 10.58 58.87
C ALA A 318 15.44 12.01 58.56
N ASN A 319 14.47 12.80 58.07
CA ASN A 319 14.39 14.26 57.99
C ASN A 319 15.16 14.93 56.85
N ASP A 320 14.43 15.53 55.89
CA ASP A 320 14.04 16.95 56.04
C ASP A 320 12.97 17.33 55.01
N LEU A 321 11.83 17.82 55.50
CA LEU A 321 10.77 18.48 54.72
C LEU A 321 10.89 19.98 55.05
N GLY A 322 11.51 20.74 54.15
CA GLY A 322 11.61 22.19 54.22
C GLY A 322 10.77 22.84 53.14
N GLU A 323 9.74 23.56 53.59
CA GLU A 323 8.81 24.40 52.84
C GLU A 323 9.51 25.45 51.96
N LEU A 324 8.86 25.87 50.87
CA LEU A 324 8.85 27.27 50.42
C LEU A 324 7.74 27.51 49.38
N LYS A 325 6.59 27.99 49.86
CA LYS A 325 5.62 28.78 49.09
C LYS A 325 5.65 30.22 49.62
N SER A 326 5.51 31.15 48.67
CA SER A 326 5.15 32.57 48.79
C SER A 326 6.20 33.56 49.33
N ALA A 327 6.63 34.46 48.44
CA ALA A 327 6.83 35.87 48.75
C ALA A 327 6.18 36.70 47.64
N VAL A 328 5.38 37.67 48.06
CA VAL A 328 4.55 38.60 47.29
C VAL A 328 5.29 39.94 47.15
N GLY A 329 5.12 40.61 46.00
CA GLY A 329 4.89 42.06 45.97
C GLY A 329 6.10 42.98 45.78
N GLY A 330 6.11 43.63 44.61
CA GLY A 330 6.89 44.81 44.24
C GLY A 330 6.49 45.25 42.84
#